data_AF-A0A6C0IYW2-F1
#
_entry.id   AF-A0A6C0IYW2-F1
#
_cell.length_a   1.000
_cell.length_b   1.000
_cell.length_c   1.000
_cell.angle_alpha   90.00
_cell.angle_beta   90.00
_cell.angle_gamma   90.00
#
_symmetry.space_group_name_H-M   'P 1'
#
loop_
_entity.id
_entity.type
_entity.pdbx_description
1 polymer ?
#
loop_
_entity_poly.entity_id
_entity_poly.type
_entity_poly.pdbx_seq_one_letter_code
_entity_poly.pdbx_strand_id
1 'polypeptide(L)' 'MPPIDKHKFLVPKDLTMGKFVYEVRKHIKIDSRQSIFLFANGTLIPNNESISRTYSRYKDMDGFLYITYATENTFG' A
#
# COMPACT_ATOMS: atom_id res chain seq x y z
N MET A 1 -13.92 5.88 -1.49
CA MET A 1 -12.61 5.65 -2.14
C MET A 1 -12.85 5.26 -3.59
N PRO A 2 -12.07 5.77 -4.55
CA PRO A 2 -12.14 5.31 -5.94
C PRO A 2 -11.84 3.81 -6.01
N PRO A 3 -12.53 3.05 -6.87
CA PRO A 3 -12.28 1.63 -7.05
C PRO A 3 -10.87 1.40 -7.62
N ILE A 4 -10.17 0.40 -7.07
CA ILE A 4 -8.91 -0.11 -7.63
C ILE A 4 -9.25 -1.27 -8.57
N ASP A 5 -8.67 -1.30 -9.76
CA ASP A 5 -8.93 -2.34 -10.76
C ASP A 5 -8.14 -3.63 -10.49
N LYS A 6 -6.98 -3.51 -9.82
CA LYS A 6 -6.11 -4.63 -9.46
C LYS A 6 -5.99 -4.79 -7.94
N HIS A 7 -6.42 -5.93 -7.43
CA HIS A 7 -6.44 -6.22 -5.99
C HIS A 7 -5.35 -7.20 -5.52
N LYS A 8 -4.69 -7.92 -6.43
CA LYS A 8 -3.64 -8.90 -6.11
C LYS A 8 -2.33 -8.52 -6.79
N PHE A 9 -1.26 -8.51 -5.99
CA PHE A 9 0.07 -8.11 -6.43
C PHE A 9 1.09 -9.18 -6.03
N LEU A 10 2.02 -9.46 -6.95
CA LEU A 10 3.24 -10.18 -6.67
C LEU A 10 4.39 -9.18 -6.79
N VAL A 11 5.18 -9.04 -5.74
CA VAL A 11 6.21 -7.99 -5.63
C VAL A 11 7.51 -8.55 -5.07
N PRO A 12 8.66 -7.95 -5.42
CA PRO A 12 9.94 -8.30 -4.82
C PRO A 12 9.96 -8.05 -3.30
N LYS A 13 10.67 -8.91 -2.56
CA LYS A 13 10.75 -8.84 -1.09
C LYS A 13 11.45 -7.58 -0.57
N ASP A 14 12.35 -7.03 -1.36
CA ASP A 14 13.19 -5.86 -1.10
C ASP A 14 12.52 -4.54 -1.54
N LEU A 15 11.37 -4.61 -2.22
CA LEU A 15 10.59 -3.43 -2.58
C LEU A 15 10.14 -2.69 -1.31
N THR A 16 10.29 -1.37 -1.29
CA THR A 16 9.81 -0.55 -0.17
C THR A 16 8.32 -0.23 -0.34
N MET A 17 7.64 0.02 0.77
CA MET A 17 6.23 0.43 0.78
C MET A 17 5.99 1.71 -0.02
N GLY A 18 6.91 2.67 0.04
CA GLY A 18 6.85 3.89 -0.76
C GLY A 18 6.91 3.61 -2.27
N LYS A 19 7.77 2.68 -2.71
CA LYS A 19 7.79 2.23 -4.11
C LYS A 19 6.48 1.52 -4.49
N PHE A 20 5.94 0.72 -3.57
CA PHE A 20 4.67 0.04 -3.78
C PHE A 20 3.47 1.00 -3.90
N VAL A 21 3.47 2.12 -3.18
CA VAL A 21 2.49 3.19 -3.37
C VAL A 21 2.42 3.66 -4.83
N TYR A 22 3.57 3.79 -5.52
CA TYR A 22 3.58 4.15 -6.93
C TYR A 22 2.95 3.07 -7.82
N GLU A 23 3.14 1.79 -7.51
CA GLU A 23 2.49 0.70 -8.24
C GLU A 23 0.97 0.70 -8.03
N VAL A 24 0.52 0.90 -6.79
CA VAL A 24 -0.90 1.02 -6.45
C VAL A 24 -1.52 2.24 -7.13
N ARG A 25 -0.82 3.37 -7.21
CA ARG A 25 -1.30 4.60 -7.85
C ARG A 25 -1.65 4.42 -9.34
N LYS A 26 -0.98 3.52 -10.05
CA LYS A 26 -1.29 3.22 -11.47
C LYS A 26 -2.67 2.59 -11.65
N HIS A 27 -3.21 2.02 -10.58
CA HIS A 27 -4.44 1.22 -10.55
C HIS A 27 -5.62 1.97 -9.89
N ILE A 28 -5.42 3.23 -9.49
CA ILE A 28 -6.45 4.04 -8.82
C ILE A 28 -6.55 5.41 -9.52
N LYS A 29 -7.77 5.82 -9.85
CA LYS A 29 -8.03 7.18 -10.36
C LYS A 29 -8.01 8.20 -9.21
N ILE A 30 -6.83 8.74 -8.91
CA ILE A 30 -6.65 9.83 -7.94
C ILE A 30 -5.97 11.05 -8.57
N ASP A 31 -6.27 12.23 -8.05
CA ASP A 31 -5.63 13.48 -8.49
C ASP A 31 -4.14 13.47 -8.13
N SER A 32 -3.31 14.18 -8.89
CA SER A 32 -1.86 14.31 -8.62
C SER A 32 -1.57 14.87 -7.23
N ARG A 33 -2.48 15.68 -6.67
CA ARG A 33 -2.40 16.32 -5.35
C ARG A 33 -2.92 15.46 -4.19
N GLN A 34 -3.30 14.22 -4.46
CA GLN A 34 -3.71 13.29 -3.42
C GLN A 34 -2.55 12.36 -3.03
N SER A 35 -2.38 12.18 -1.73
CA SER A 35 -1.47 11.21 -1.14
C SER A 35 -2.19 9.91 -0.86
N ILE A 36 -1.47 8.78 -0.98
CA ILE A 36 -1.95 7.45 -0.60
C ILE A 36 -1.19 7.01 0.64
N PHE A 37 -1.93 6.59 1.66
CA PHE A 37 -1.41 5.95 2.86
C PHE A 37 -1.77 4.47 2.84
N LEU A 38 -0.84 3.61 3.25
CA LEU A 38 -1.02 2.17 3.30
C LEU A 38 -1.04 1.68 4.74
N PHE A 39 -1.98 0.79 5.05
CA PHE A 39 -2.18 0.22 6.37
C PHE A 39 -2.18 -1.30 6.29
N ALA A 40 -1.60 -1.95 7.30
CA ALA A 40 -1.76 -3.39 7.52
C ALA A 40 -2.29 -3.61 8.93
N ASN A 41 -3.36 -4.39 9.05
CA ASN A 41 -4.08 -4.61 10.32
C ASN A 41 -4.40 -3.28 11.06
N GLY A 42 -4.90 -2.28 10.33
CA GLY A 42 -5.23 -0.95 10.88
C GLY A 42 -4.03 -0.07 11.24
N THR A 43 -2.79 -0.55 11.10
CA THR A 43 -1.57 0.22 11.42
C THR A 43 -0.97 0.85 10.18
N LEU A 44 -0.67 2.15 10.24
CA LEU A 44 0.02 2.87 9.16
C LEU A 44 1.43 2.30 8.94
N ILE A 45 1.77 2.00 7.69
CA ILE A 45 3.08 1.45 7.34
C ILE A 45 4.02 2.55 6.81
N PRO A 46 5.23 2.71 7.38
CA PRO A 46 6.21 3.68 6.89
C PRO A 46 6.65 3.41 5.45
N ASN A 47 6.81 4.48 4.66
CA ASN A 47 7.23 4.37 3.25
C ASN A 47 8.63 3.75 3.04
N ASN A 48 9.50 3.84 4.03
CA ASN A 48 10.85 3.26 4.00
C ASN A 48 10.90 1.79 4.45
N GLU A 49 9.81 1.24 4.97
CA GLU A 49 9.74 -0.17 5.37
C GLU A 49 9.72 -1.07 4.12
N SER A 50 10.45 -2.19 4.15
CA SER A 50 10.40 -3.19 3.09
C SER A 50 9.13 -4.03 3.19
N ILE A 51 8.60 -4.47 2.04
CA ILE A 51 7.41 -5.33 2.00
C ILE A 51 7.67 -6.64 2.74
N SER A 52 8.88 -7.20 2.67
CA SER A 52 9.25 -8.39 3.44
C SER A 52 9.11 -8.21 4.96
N ARG A 53 9.46 -7.03 5.49
CA ARG A 53 9.34 -6.73 6.91
C ARG A 53 7.88 -6.56 7.31
N THR A 54 7.09 -5.82 6.52
CA THR A 54 5.64 -5.68 6.71
C THR A 54 4.95 -7.05 6.64
N TYR A 55 5.29 -7.87 5.64
CA TYR A 55 4.76 -9.23 5.47
C TYR A 55 5.05 -10.12 6.68
N SER A 56 6.27 -10.10 7.21
CA SER A 56 6.63 -10.93 8.37
C SER A 56 5.85 -10.56 9.63
N ARG A 57 5.40 -9.30 9.75
CA ARG A 57 4.64 -8.78 10.89
C ARG A 57 3.13 -8.94 10.76
N TYR A 58 2.60 -8.83 9.54
CA TYR A 58 1.17 -8.65 9.30
C TYR A 58 0.56 -9.64 8.30
N LYS A 59 1.31 -10.65 7.84
CA LYS A 59 0.73 -11.72 7.02
C LYS A 59 -0.40 -12.40 7.78
N ASP A 60 -1.41 -12.80 7.02
CA ASP A 60 -2.47 -13.66 7.51
C ASP A 60 -2.04 -15.15 7.44
N MET A 61 -2.83 -16.03 8.02
CA MET A 61 -2.64 -17.48 8.05
C MET A 61 -2.75 -18.11 6.66
N ASP A 62 -3.45 -17.47 5.73
CA ASP A 62 -3.57 -17.91 4.33
C ASP A 62 -2.31 -17.64 3.48
N GLY A 63 -1.32 -16.96 4.06
CA GLY A 63 -0.05 -16.64 3.40
C GLY A 63 -0.06 -15.32 2.61
N PHE A 64 -1.13 -14.54 2.64
CA PHE A 64 -1.20 -13.21 2.03
C PHE A 64 -0.93 -12.09 3.04
N LEU A 65 -0.45 -10.95 2.53
CA LEU A 65 -0.42 -9.70 3.27
C LEU A 65 -1.58 -8.83 2.78
N TYR A 66 -2.50 -8.51 3.67
CA TYR A 66 -3.62 -7.63 3.39
C TYR A 66 -3.26 -6.19 3.70
N ILE A 67 -3.43 -5.32 2.68
CA ILE A 67 -3.18 -3.89 2.79
C ILE A 67 -4.45 -3.14 2.46
N THR A 68 -4.84 -2.23 3.34
CA THR A 68 -5.85 -1.21 3.06
C THR A 68 -5.16 0.11 2.73
N TYR A 69 -5.80 0.93 1.90
CA TYR A 69 -5.27 2.25 1.56
C TYR A 69 -6.26 3.35 1.95
N ALA A 70 -5.76 4.54 2.19
CA ALA A 70 -6.55 5.76 2.33
C ALA A 70 -5.96 6.86 1.45
N THR A 71 -6.81 7.78 1.00
CA THR A 71 -6.40 8.94 0.21
C THR A 71 -6.66 10.21 0.99
N GLU A 72 -5.67 11.11 1.08
CA GLU A 72 -5.82 12.42 1.71
C GLU A 72 -5.40 13.52 0.74
N ASN A 73 -6.10 14.65 0.77
CA ASN A 73 -5.72 15.83 -0.02
C ASN A 73 -4.50 16.47 0.63
N THR A 74 -3.41 16.68 -0.10
CA THR A 74 -2.19 17.30 0.46
C THR A 74 -2.27 18.82 0.56
N PHE A 75 -3.43 19.38 0.88
CA PHE A 75 -3.57 20.80 1.11
C PHE A 75 -3.37 21.11 2.60
N GLY A 76 -2.21 21.69 2.91
CA GLY A 76 -2.06 22.65 3.99
C GLY A 76 -2.29 24.07 3.46
#